data_AF-A0A165S3A5-F1
#
_entry.id   AF-A0A165S3A5-F1
#
_cell.length_a   1.000
_cell.length_b   1.000
_cell.length_c   1.000
_cell.angle_alpha   90.00
_cell.angle_beta   90.00
_cell.angle_gamma   90.00
#
_symmetry.space_group_name_H-M   'P 1'
#
loop_
_entity.id
_entity.type
_entity.pdbx_description
1 polymer ?
#
loop_
_entity_poly.entity_id
_entity_poly.type
_entity_poly.pdbx_seq_one_letter_code
_entity_poly.pdbx_strand_id
1 'polypeptide(L)'
;MNFRRIEWIFLLAFVVLDIFLGFMFVQTSSKSTQTTGDTATTIIREMRADNISFKNPDTSEGTGYYIAGSNESGLKQLLSQLTEQTARVQSGGKLVSTLRATTTIDTRNPKADLTTFMSQRTNVIHGTEYVYDADLSSNGDYVFVQKVADGEIMTGAGQVHLFVNKNKQLTSYTQTYVNHVKTLREKAVTISEKKGPGCVVSI
;
A
#
# COMPACT_ATOMS: atom_id res chain seq x y z
N MET A 1 6.34 67.04 -9.15
CA MET A 1 7.49 66.26 -9.69
C MET A 1 7.08 64.81 -9.88
N ASN A 2 7.70 64.10 -10.82
CA ASN A 2 7.05 63.23 -11.81
C ASN A 2 6.33 61.93 -11.33
N PHE A 3 5.11 62.04 -10.81
CA PHE A 3 4.21 60.88 -10.59
C PHE A 3 3.90 60.10 -11.88
N ARG A 4 3.79 60.79 -13.02
CA ARG A 4 3.65 60.11 -14.32
C ARG A 4 4.84 59.21 -14.67
N ARG A 5 6.05 59.45 -14.13
CA ARG A 5 7.22 58.61 -14.44
C ARG A 5 7.22 57.30 -13.63
N ILE A 6 6.76 57.31 -12.39
CA ILE A 6 6.71 56.08 -11.56
C ILE A 6 5.58 55.14 -12.04
N GLU A 7 4.47 55.69 -12.52
CA GLU A 7 3.34 54.92 -13.08
C GLU A 7 3.73 54.16 -14.35
N TRP A 8 4.49 54.80 -15.25
CA TRP A 8 5.00 54.17 -16.47
C TRP A 8 6.00 53.04 -16.20
N ILE A 9 6.83 53.17 -15.17
CA ILE A 9 7.78 52.12 -14.78
C ILE A 9 7.04 50.90 -14.20
N PHE A 10 5.98 51.13 -13.42
CA PHE A 10 5.15 50.05 -12.87
C PHE A 10 4.43 49.27 -13.98
N LEU A 11 3.87 49.97 -14.96
CA LEU A 11 3.23 49.34 -16.12
C LEU A 11 4.23 48.53 -16.95
N LEU A 12 5.44 49.07 -17.18
CA LEU A 12 6.49 48.36 -17.91
C LEU A 12 6.92 47.08 -17.19
N ALA A 13 7.07 47.12 -15.86
CA ALA A 13 7.44 45.95 -15.07
C ALA A 13 6.38 44.83 -15.14
N PHE A 14 5.10 45.20 -15.14
CA PHE A 14 3.99 44.24 -15.26
C PHE A 14 3.99 43.51 -16.61
N VAL A 15 4.21 44.25 -17.70
CA VAL A 15 4.27 43.68 -19.06
C VAL A 15 5.43 42.67 -19.21
N VAL A 16 6.59 42.98 -18.62
CA VAL A 16 7.74 42.05 -18.65
C VAL A 16 7.44 40.76 -17.87
N LEU A 17 6.74 40.86 -16.74
CA LEU A 17 6.34 39.71 -15.92
C LEU A 17 5.33 38.82 -16.64
N ASP A 18 4.35 39.41 -17.32
CA ASP A 18 3.34 38.66 -18.09
C ASP A 18 3.98 37.88 -19.25
N ILE A 19 4.94 38.48 -19.96
CA ILE A 19 5.69 37.79 -21.03
C ILE A 19 6.53 36.64 -20.46
N PHE A 20 7.17 36.85 -19.30
CA PHE A 20 7.94 35.80 -18.63
C PHE A 20 7.05 34.61 -18.22
N LEU A 21 5.86 34.88 -17.68
CA LEU A 21 4.88 33.86 -17.34
C LEU A 21 4.40 33.09 -18.59
N GLY A 22 4.10 33.80 -19.68
CA GLY A 22 3.69 33.17 -20.94
C GLY A 22 4.76 32.25 -21.52
N PHE A 23 6.03 32.68 -21.48
CA PHE A 23 7.14 31.85 -21.95
C PHE A 23 7.33 30.59 -21.10
N MET A 24 7.29 30.72 -19.76
CA MET A 24 7.35 29.57 -18.84
C MET A 24 6.17 28.60 -19.04
N PHE A 25 4.98 29.12 -19.30
CA PHE A 25 3.79 28.31 -19.56
C PHE A 25 3.92 27.50 -20.86
N VAL A 26 4.38 28.13 -21.95
CA VAL A 26 4.63 27.43 -23.22
C VAL A 26 5.78 26.44 -23.10
N GLN A 27 6.86 26.77 -22.39
CA GLN A 27 7.99 25.86 -22.19
C GLN A 27 7.60 24.64 -21.33
N THR A 28 6.74 24.82 -20.32
CA THR A 28 6.22 23.73 -19.49
C THR A 28 5.22 22.87 -20.27
N SER A 29 4.37 23.48 -21.10
CA SER A 29 3.38 22.77 -21.93
C SER A 29 4.02 22.03 -23.12
N SER A 30 5.19 22.48 -23.60
CA SER A 30 5.91 21.83 -24.71
C SER A 30 6.77 20.64 -24.27
N LYS A 31 6.84 20.35 -22.96
CA LYS A 31 7.56 19.18 -22.41
C LYS A 31 6.66 18.00 -22.05
N SER A 32 5.37 18.02 -22.42
CA SER A 32 4.43 16.93 -22.12
C SER A 32 4.00 16.10 -23.34
N THR A 33 4.87 15.95 -24.34
CA THR A 33 4.66 14.96 -25.40
C THR A 33 5.81 13.96 -25.40
N GLN A 34 5.89 13.14 -24.34
CA GLN A 34 6.62 11.88 -24.44
C GLN A 34 5.75 10.90 -25.22
N THR A 35 6.16 10.67 -26.45
CA THR A 35 5.70 9.63 -27.36
C THR A 35 5.68 8.29 -26.62
N THR A 36 4.49 7.82 -26.28
CA THR A 36 4.27 6.51 -25.65
C THR A 36 4.31 5.46 -26.76
N GLY A 37 5.52 5.03 -27.13
CA GLY A 37 5.74 3.98 -28.12
C GLY A 37 7.05 3.26 -27.87
N ASP A 38 6.97 1.96 -27.58
CA ASP A 38 8.06 0.98 -27.64
C ASP A 38 9.19 0.97 -26.59
N THR A 39 8.97 1.47 -25.37
CA THR A 39 9.93 1.22 -24.27
C THR A 39 9.88 -0.23 -23.77
N ALA A 40 8.70 -0.85 -23.72
CA ALA A 40 8.53 -2.19 -23.12
C ALA A 40 9.18 -3.32 -23.94
N THR A 41 9.19 -3.20 -25.26
CA THR A 41 9.79 -4.19 -26.18
C THR A 41 11.32 -4.16 -26.13
N THR A 42 11.89 -2.97 -25.94
CA THR A 42 13.34 -2.75 -25.81
C THR A 42 13.87 -3.31 -24.49
N ILE A 43 13.21 -3.05 -23.37
CA ILE A 43 13.59 -3.56 -22.03
C ILE A 43 13.57 -5.10 -21.98
N ILE A 44 12.54 -5.74 -22.53
CA ILE A 44 12.43 -7.22 -22.55
C ILE A 44 13.54 -7.85 -23.40
N ARG A 45 13.96 -7.17 -24.47
CA ARG A 45 15.02 -7.63 -25.36
C ARG A 45 16.39 -7.53 -24.69
N GLU A 46 16.62 -6.51 -23.87
CA GLU A 46 17.83 -6.36 -23.06
C GLU A 46 17.88 -7.36 -21.89
N MET A 47 16.76 -7.60 -21.17
CA MET A 47 16.73 -8.60 -20.08
C MET A 47 16.98 -10.04 -20.54
N ARG A 48 16.61 -10.39 -21.79
CA ARG A 48 16.93 -11.71 -22.38
C ARG A 48 18.40 -11.84 -22.75
N ALA A 49 19.08 -10.73 -23.06
CA ALA A 49 20.52 -10.74 -23.34
C ALA A 49 21.36 -11.01 -22.08
N ASP A 50 20.84 -10.65 -20.90
CA ASP A 50 21.49 -10.83 -19.60
C ASP A 50 21.17 -12.17 -18.89
N ASN A 51 20.59 -13.14 -19.62
CA ASN A 51 20.34 -14.52 -19.15
C ASN A 51 19.50 -14.61 -17.85
N ILE A 52 18.59 -13.64 -17.63
CA ILE A 52 17.63 -13.70 -16.53
C ILE A 52 16.40 -14.49 -17.01
N SER A 53 16.26 -15.72 -16.52
CA SER A 53 15.11 -16.57 -16.82
C SER A 53 13.88 -16.07 -16.06
N PHE A 54 12.96 -15.41 -16.76
CA PHE A 54 11.65 -15.03 -16.23
C PHE A 54 10.57 -16.01 -16.72
N LYS A 55 9.81 -16.58 -15.78
CA LYS A 55 8.57 -17.30 -16.09
C LYS A 55 7.52 -16.26 -16.50
N ASN A 56 6.83 -16.49 -17.62
CA ASN A 56 5.90 -15.57 -18.28
C ASN A 56 5.07 -14.72 -17.28
N PRO A 57 5.28 -13.38 -17.22
CA PRO A 57 4.44 -12.52 -16.40
C PRO A 57 3.02 -12.49 -16.96
N ASP A 58 2.04 -12.52 -16.06
CA ASP A 58 0.62 -12.49 -16.44
C ASP A 58 0.27 -11.15 -17.10
N THR A 59 -0.47 -11.21 -18.20
CA THR A 59 -0.91 -10.05 -18.98
C THR A 59 -2.15 -9.38 -18.40
N SER A 60 -2.65 -9.86 -17.26
CA SER A 60 -3.80 -9.26 -16.60
C SER A 60 -3.41 -7.92 -15.95
N GLU A 61 -4.08 -6.85 -16.38
CA GLU A 61 -4.07 -5.59 -15.66
C GLU A 61 -4.87 -5.81 -14.36
N GLY A 62 -4.22 -5.70 -13.20
CA GLY A 62 -4.93 -5.71 -11.94
C GLY A 62 -5.73 -4.41 -11.78
N THR A 63 -6.55 -4.34 -10.75
CA THR A 63 -7.19 -3.09 -10.32
C THR A 63 -6.83 -2.84 -8.87
N GLY A 64 -6.26 -1.68 -8.56
CA GLY A 64 -5.89 -1.30 -7.20
C GLY A 64 -6.63 -0.04 -6.76
N TYR A 65 -7.13 -0.02 -5.52
CA TYR A 65 -7.81 1.15 -4.95
C TYR A 65 -6.86 1.95 -4.06
N TYR A 66 -6.90 3.28 -4.19
CA TYR A 66 -6.31 4.18 -3.20
C TYR A 66 -7.28 4.33 -2.02
N ILE A 67 -6.86 3.87 -0.84
CA ILE A 67 -7.67 3.92 0.37
C ILE A 67 -7.15 5.02 1.29
N ALA A 68 -7.99 6.02 1.57
CA ALA A 68 -7.77 6.98 2.65
C ALA A 68 -8.43 6.44 3.92
N GLY A 69 -7.65 5.79 4.79
CA GLY A 69 -8.14 5.31 6.08
C GLY A 69 -8.21 6.45 7.10
N SER A 70 -9.33 6.56 7.82
CA SER A 70 -9.41 7.40 9.02
C SER A 70 -8.54 6.81 10.14
N ASN A 71 -7.87 7.66 10.92
CA ASN A 71 -7.01 7.26 12.04
C ASN A 71 -7.73 6.44 13.16
N GLU A 72 -9.05 6.34 13.09
CA GLU A 72 -9.91 5.62 14.04
C GLU A 72 -10.33 4.26 13.44
N SER A 73 -9.45 3.26 13.51
CA SER A 73 -9.74 1.89 13.05
C SER A 73 -10.80 1.17 13.90
N GLY A 74 -11.20 1.72 15.05
CA GLY A 74 -12.13 1.06 15.99
C GLY A 74 -11.50 -0.06 16.82
N LEU A 75 -10.24 -0.42 16.56
CA LEU A 75 -9.54 -1.51 17.25
C LEU A 75 -9.39 -1.25 18.76
N LYS A 76 -9.18 0.02 19.15
CA LYS A 76 -8.97 0.41 20.56
C LYS A 76 -10.21 0.15 21.42
N GLN A 77 -11.39 0.41 20.87
CA GLN A 77 -12.70 0.23 21.51
C GLN A 77 -13.02 -1.25 21.73
N LEU A 78 -12.43 -2.12 20.90
CA LEU A 78 -12.69 -3.54 20.86
C LEU A 78 -11.59 -4.38 21.55
N LEU A 79 -10.60 -3.75 22.20
CA LEU A 79 -9.52 -4.45 22.91
C LEU A 79 -10.03 -5.36 24.05
N SER A 80 -11.15 -5.02 24.69
CA SER A 80 -11.69 -5.77 25.82
C SER A 80 -12.21 -7.17 25.46
N GLN A 81 -12.46 -7.45 24.18
CA GLN A 81 -12.87 -8.78 23.74
C GLN A 81 -11.71 -9.78 23.72
N LEU A 82 -10.47 -9.28 23.73
CA LEU A 82 -9.27 -10.08 23.59
C LEU A 82 -8.92 -10.75 24.92
N THR A 83 -8.86 -12.08 24.94
CA THR A 83 -8.56 -12.88 26.15
C THR A 83 -7.21 -13.58 26.01
N GLU A 84 -6.58 -13.93 27.14
CA GLU A 84 -5.30 -14.66 27.18
C GLU A 84 -4.14 -13.99 26.42
N GLN A 85 -4.17 -12.67 26.32
CA GLN A 85 -3.17 -11.89 25.61
C GLN A 85 -3.01 -10.49 26.20
N THR A 86 -1.87 -9.88 25.91
CA THR A 86 -1.60 -8.48 26.23
C THR A 86 -1.59 -7.70 24.92
N ALA A 87 -2.70 -7.03 24.64
CA ALA A 87 -2.90 -6.24 23.43
C ALA A 87 -2.87 -4.73 23.71
N ARG A 88 -2.27 -3.96 22.80
CA ARG A 88 -2.23 -2.50 22.87
C ARG A 88 -2.25 -1.90 21.47
N VAL A 89 -2.89 -0.74 21.33
CA VAL A 89 -2.84 0.05 20.09
C VAL A 89 -1.75 1.10 20.22
N GLN A 90 -0.83 1.13 19.25
CA GLN A 90 0.25 2.11 19.15
C GLN A 90 -0.22 3.41 18.47
N SER A 91 0.57 4.48 18.62
CA SER A 91 0.40 5.71 17.86
C SER A 91 0.45 5.38 16.35
N GLY A 92 -0.65 5.62 15.64
CA GLY A 92 -0.82 5.23 14.23
C GLY A 92 -1.84 4.12 14.00
N GLY A 93 -2.56 3.66 15.03
CA GLY A 93 -3.71 2.75 14.87
C GLY A 93 -3.35 1.28 14.67
N LYS A 94 -2.06 0.92 14.77
CA LYS A 94 -1.57 -0.46 14.74
C LYS A 94 -1.77 -1.13 16.09
N LEU A 95 -2.50 -2.23 16.11
CA LEU A 95 -2.62 -3.12 17.26
C LEU A 95 -1.42 -4.06 17.30
N VAL A 96 -0.82 -4.19 18.47
CA VAL A 96 0.25 -5.16 18.77
C VAL A 96 -0.24 -6.02 19.92
N SER A 97 -0.23 -7.34 19.72
CA SER A 97 -0.63 -8.30 20.74
C SER A 97 0.45 -9.35 20.99
N THR A 98 0.64 -9.66 22.27
CA THR A 98 1.49 -10.75 22.73
C THR A 98 0.63 -11.79 23.43
N LEU A 99 0.69 -13.04 22.97
CA LEU A 99 -0.11 -14.13 23.51
C LEU A 99 0.52 -14.67 24.80
N ARG A 100 -0.29 -14.91 25.82
CA ARG A 100 0.16 -15.55 27.07
C ARG A 100 0.17 -17.06 26.93
N ALA A 101 -0.86 -17.60 26.28
CA ALA A 101 -0.93 -19.00 25.88
C ALA A 101 -0.41 -19.13 24.44
N THR A 102 0.72 -19.82 24.27
CA THR A 102 1.26 -20.11 22.94
C THR A 102 0.50 -21.27 22.30
N THR A 103 0.06 -21.09 21.05
CA THR A 103 -0.57 -22.16 20.27
C THR A 103 0.48 -22.77 19.35
N THR A 104 0.65 -24.08 19.39
CA THR A 104 1.52 -24.80 18.46
C THR A 104 0.86 -24.84 17.09
N ILE A 105 1.62 -24.44 16.06
CA ILE A 105 1.18 -24.39 14.66
C ILE A 105 1.85 -25.54 13.91
N ASP A 106 1.07 -26.29 13.13
CA ASP A 106 1.65 -27.24 12.19
C ASP A 106 2.31 -26.49 11.03
N THR A 107 3.63 -26.44 11.04
CA THR A 107 4.44 -25.84 9.96
C THR A 107 4.25 -26.51 8.59
N ARG A 108 3.68 -27.73 8.52
CA ARG A 108 3.36 -28.37 7.24
C ARG A 108 2.09 -27.82 6.60
N ASN A 109 1.15 -27.34 7.42
CA ASN A 109 -0.08 -26.70 6.96
C ASN A 109 -0.47 -25.52 7.87
N PRO A 110 0.36 -24.47 7.93
CA PRO A 110 0.17 -23.37 8.89
C PRO A 110 -1.11 -22.60 8.61
N LYS A 111 -1.57 -22.58 7.35
CA LYS A 111 -2.77 -21.88 6.92
C LYS A 111 -4.01 -22.30 7.71
N ALA A 112 -4.22 -23.60 7.94
CA ALA A 112 -5.43 -24.10 8.60
C ALA A 112 -5.50 -23.67 10.07
N ASP A 113 -4.41 -23.85 10.81
CA ASP A 113 -4.32 -23.50 12.23
C ASP A 113 -4.41 -21.98 12.43
N LEU A 114 -3.73 -21.21 11.59
CA LEU A 114 -3.76 -19.75 11.65
C LEU A 114 -5.12 -19.18 11.25
N THR A 115 -5.80 -19.78 10.26
CA THR A 115 -7.18 -19.39 9.91
C THR A 115 -8.13 -19.67 11.08
N THR A 116 -7.94 -20.80 11.77
CA THR A 116 -8.72 -21.13 12.98
C THR A 116 -8.47 -20.10 14.08
N PHE A 117 -7.21 -19.76 14.34
CA PHE A 117 -6.85 -18.71 15.30
C PHE A 117 -7.49 -17.36 14.95
N MET A 118 -7.43 -16.95 13.68
CA MET A 118 -8.03 -15.71 13.17
C MET A 118 -9.56 -15.69 13.29
N SER A 119 -10.22 -16.85 13.17
CA SER A 119 -11.68 -16.92 13.23
C SER A 119 -12.26 -16.67 14.64
N GLN A 120 -11.43 -16.80 15.68
CA GLN A 120 -11.87 -16.62 17.07
C GLN A 120 -11.89 -15.14 17.44
N ARG A 121 -13.08 -14.61 17.75
CA ARG A 121 -13.27 -13.20 18.15
C ARG A 121 -12.46 -12.80 19.38
N THR A 122 -12.19 -13.75 20.27
CA THR A 122 -11.38 -13.55 21.48
C THR A 122 -9.88 -13.45 21.19
N ASN A 123 -9.45 -13.84 19.98
CA ASN A 123 -8.05 -13.86 19.59
C ASN A 123 -7.70 -12.68 18.70
N VAL A 124 -8.51 -12.44 17.65
CA VAL A 124 -8.28 -11.38 16.65
C VAL A 124 -9.57 -10.62 16.36
N ILE A 125 -9.49 -9.31 16.46
CA ILE A 125 -10.60 -8.39 16.17
C ILE A 125 -10.90 -8.46 14.67
N HIS A 126 -12.16 -8.62 14.25
CA HIS A 126 -12.52 -8.74 12.82
C HIS A 126 -11.76 -9.83 12.04
N GLY A 127 -11.19 -10.85 12.69
CA GLY A 127 -10.27 -11.77 12.03
C GLY A 127 -10.87 -12.57 10.86
N THR A 128 -12.20 -12.75 10.81
CA THR A 128 -12.92 -13.37 9.69
C THR A 128 -12.93 -12.53 8.40
N GLU A 129 -12.67 -11.23 8.53
CA GLU A 129 -12.61 -10.29 7.40
C GLU A 129 -11.27 -10.33 6.68
N TYR A 130 -10.31 -11.13 7.16
CA TYR A 130 -9.02 -11.30 6.52
C TYR A 130 -8.92 -12.64 5.78
N VAL A 131 -8.01 -12.71 4.81
CA VAL A 131 -7.69 -13.90 4.03
C VAL A 131 -6.19 -14.11 3.99
N TYR A 132 -5.75 -15.37 4.04
CA TYR A 132 -4.34 -15.74 4.02
C TYR A 132 -3.71 -15.40 2.68
N ASP A 133 -2.62 -14.65 2.71
CA ASP A 133 -1.83 -14.29 1.53
C ASP A 133 -0.49 -15.06 1.57
N ALA A 134 -0.29 -15.95 0.59
CA ALA A 134 0.90 -16.80 0.54
C ALA A 134 2.15 -16.05 0.04
N ASP A 135 1.96 -15.02 -0.78
CA ASP A 135 3.04 -14.27 -1.44
C ASP A 135 3.66 -13.25 -0.48
N LEU A 136 2.85 -12.70 0.44
CA LEU A 136 3.31 -11.84 1.53
C LEU A 136 3.81 -12.63 2.76
N SER A 137 3.50 -13.93 2.84
CA SER A 137 3.91 -14.78 3.95
C SER A 137 5.34 -15.30 3.78
N SER A 138 6.06 -15.42 4.89
CA SER A 138 7.41 -16.00 4.94
C SER A 138 7.57 -16.92 6.15
N ASN A 139 8.74 -17.56 6.27
CA ASN A 139 9.02 -18.48 7.38
C ASN A 139 8.94 -17.77 8.73
N GLY A 140 7.84 -18.00 9.46
CA GLY A 140 7.62 -17.46 10.81
C GLY A 140 6.89 -16.11 10.84
N ASP A 141 6.55 -15.53 9.69
CA ASP A 141 5.64 -14.38 9.59
C ASP A 141 4.57 -14.69 8.54
N TYR A 142 3.35 -14.91 9.03
CA TYR A 142 2.22 -15.27 8.18
C TYR A 142 1.26 -14.10 8.06
N VAL A 143 0.98 -13.71 6.82
CA VAL A 143 0.26 -12.49 6.50
C VAL A 143 -1.16 -12.82 6.06
N PHE A 144 -2.10 -12.07 6.63
CA PHE A 144 -3.49 -12.06 6.21
C PHE A 144 -3.88 -10.65 5.78
N VAL A 145 -4.56 -10.53 4.64
CA VAL A 145 -5.00 -9.25 4.05
C VAL A 145 -6.51 -9.08 4.22
N GLN A 146 -6.94 -7.84 4.48
CA GLN A 146 -8.35 -7.51 4.70
C GLN A 146 -9.11 -7.58 3.37
N LYS A 147 -10.23 -8.31 3.36
CA LYS A 147 -11.17 -8.37 2.24
C LYS A 147 -12.04 -7.11 2.22
N VAL A 148 -12.23 -6.54 1.03
CA VAL A 148 -13.15 -5.43 0.76
C VAL A 148 -14.07 -5.79 -0.40
N ALA A 149 -15.13 -5.01 -0.61
CA ALA A 149 -16.16 -5.32 -1.61
C ALA A 149 -15.59 -5.54 -3.03
N ASP A 150 -14.56 -4.78 -3.40
CA ASP A 150 -13.96 -4.80 -4.74
C ASP A 150 -12.56 -5.43 -4.80
N GLY A 151 -12.15 -6.22 -3.79
CA GLY A 151 -10.84 -6.89 -3.79
C GLY A 151 -10.23 -7.04 -2.40
N GLU A 152 -8.90 -7.00 -2.33
CA GLU A 152 -8.12 -7.18 -1.10
C GLU A 152 -7.21 -5.97 -0.86
N ILE A 153 -7.02 -5.60 0.41
CA ILE A 153 -6.09 -4.53 0.78
C ILE A 153 -4.69 -5.11 0.89
N MET A 154 -3.91 -5.03 -0.20
CA MET A 154 -2.52 -5.49 -0.21
C MET A 154 -1.52 -4.51 0.46
N THR A 155 -2.00 -3.36 0.93
CA THR A 155 -1.17 -2.39 1.66
C THR A 155 -1.14 -2.72 3.15
N GLY A 156 -0.11 -2.25 3.86
CA GLY A 156 0.02 -2.45 5.31
C GLY A 156 -1.11 -1.87 6.17
N ALA A 157 -2.08 -1.15 5.59
CA ALA A 157 -3.22 -0.56 6.31
C ALA A 157 -4.33 -1.59 6.66
N GLY A 158 -4.33 -2.78 6.05
CA GLY A 158 -5.33 -3.82 6.28
C GLY A 158 -4.71 -5.20 6.41
N GLN A 159 -3.63 -5.33 7.18
CA GLN A 159 -2.87 -6.57 7.31
C GLN A 159 -2.82 -7.07 8.74
N VAL A 160 -2.81 -8.40 8.88
CA VAL A 160 -2.48 -9.09 10.12
C VAL A 160 -1.23 -9.93 9.90
N HIS A 161 -0.21 -9.68 10.71
CA HIS A 161 1.03 -10.45 10.74
C HIS A 161 1.04 -11.34 11.97
N LEU A 162 1.10 -12.65 11.76
CA LEU A 162 1.15 -13.66 12.81
C LEU A 162 2.57 -14.21 12.92
N PHE A 163 3.21 -13.98 14.06
CA PHE A 163 4.61 -14.35 14.28
C PHE A 163 4.72 -15.69 14.99
N VAL A 164 5.32 -16.66 14.29
CA VAL A 164 5.57 -18.00 14.79
C VAL A 164 7.06 -18.16 15.06
N ASN A 165 7.40 -18.56 16.29
CA ASN A 165 8.79 -18.74 16.69
C ASN A 165 9.39 -20.05 16.13
N LYS A 166 10.69 -20.26 16.34
CA LYS A 166 11.40 -21.49 15.91
C LYS A 166 10.87 -22.79 16.53
N ASN A 167 10.18 -22.69 17.67
CA ASN A 167 9.51 -23.81 18.33
C ASN A 167 8.11 -24.09 17.75
N LYS A 168 7.76 -23.46 16.61
CA LYS A 168 6.47 -23.59 15.93
C LYS A 168 5.31 -23.06 16.76
N GLN A 169 5.56 -22.09 17.63
CA GLN A 169 4.54 -21.51 18.49
C GLN A 169 4.19 -20.11 18.00
N LEU A 170 2.89 -19.83 17.89
CA LEU A 170 2.37 -18.49 17.69
C LEU A 170 2.58 -17.69 18.98
N THR A 171 3.38 -16.63 18.93
CA THR A 171 3.76 -15.84 20.13
C THR A 171 3.13 -14.46 20.16
N SER A 172 2.92 -13.87 18.98
CA SER A 172 2.46 -12.49 18.87
C SER A 172 1.85 -12.24 17.50
N TYR A 173 1.07 -11.18 17.40
CA TYR A 173 0.62 -10.68 16.13
C TYR A 173 0.54 -9.16 16.11
N THR A 174 0.54 -8.60 14.91
CA THR A 174 0.16 -7.21 14.70
C THR A 174 -1.01 -7.11 13.76
N GLN A 175 -1.84 -6.10 13.96
CA GLN A 175 -3.05 -5.90 13.18
C GLN A 175 -3.22 -4.42 12.83
N THR A 176 -3.56 -4.18 11.58
CA THR A 176 -4.13 -2.93 11.08
C THR A 176 -5.48 -3.23 10.45
N TYR A 177 -6.41 -2.29 10.57
CA TYR A 177 -7.77 -2.45 10.08
C TYR A 177 -8.26 -1.13 9.51
N VAL A 178 -8.83 -1.19 8.31
CA VAL A 178 -9.49 -0.05 7.70
C VAL A 178 -11.00 -0.18 7.90
N ASN A 179 -11.55 0.69 8.73
CA ASN A 179 -12.99 0.80 8.92
C ASN A 179 -13.62 1.68 7.84
N HIS A 180 -14.86 1.38 7.43
CA HIS A 180 -15.62 2.15 6.42
C HIS A 180 -14.83 2.44 5.13
N VAL A 181 -14.34 1.40 4.46
CA VAL A 181 -13.69 1.53 3.14
C VAL A 181 -14.69 2.16 2.16
N LYS A 182 -14.60 3.47 1.96
CA LYS A 182 -15.26 4.17 0.86
C LYS A 182 -14.31 4.14 -0.32
N THR A 183 -14.73 3.51 -1.39
CA THR A 183 -14.06 3.59 -2.70
C THR A 183 -14.06 5.06 -3.16
N LEU A 184 -12.96 5.77 -2.92
CA LEU A 184 -12.76 7.13 -3.41
C LEU A 184 -12.39 7.07 -4.90
N ARG A 185 -13.43 7.06 -5.75
CA ARG A 185 -13.41 7.27 -7.22
C ARG A 185 -12.91 6.13 -8.12
N GLU A 186 -13.26 6.28 -9.40
CA GLU A 186 -13.24 5.31 -10.52
C GLU A 186 -11.96 4.49 -10.65
N LYS A 187 -12.17 3.22 -11.02
CA LYS A 187 -11.18 2.19 -11.36
C LYS A 187 -9.89 2.78 -11.95
N ALA A 188 -8.81 2.73 -11.17
CA ALA A 188 -7.47 2.92 -11.70
C ALA A 188 -6.98 1.57 -12.24
N VAL A 189 -6.70 1.53 -13.54
CA VAL A 189 -6.07 0.37 -14.19
C VAL A 189 -4.68 0.19 -13.56
N THR A 190 -4.45 -0.95 -12.93
CA THR A 190 -3.16 -1.24 -12.32
C THR A 190 -2.21 -1.69 -13.42
N ILE A 191 -0.98 -1.18 -13.36
CA ILE A 191 0.03 -1.44 -14.39
C ILE A 191 0.38 -2.94 -14.33
N SER A 192 0.11 -3.70 -15.40
CA SER A 192 0.52 -5.11 -15.54
C SER A 192 2.00 -5.28 -15.17
N GLU A 193 2.33 -6.37 -14.46
CA GLU A 193 3.68 -6.71 -13.97
C GLU A 193 4.79 -6.60 -15.03
N LYS A 194 4.43 -6.66 -16.30
CA LYS A 194 5.34 -6.46 -17.44
C LYS A 194 5.93 -5.04 -17.56
N LYS A 195 5.38 -4.04 -16.87
CA LYS A 195 5.74 -2.61 -17.07
C LYS A 195 6.57 -1.96 -15.94
N GLY A 196 6.96 -2.69 -14.89
CA GLY A 196 7.65 -2.09 -13.74
C GLY A 196 9.08 -2.59 -13.52
N PRO A 197 10.10 -1.89 -14.05
CA PRO A 197 11.33 -1.69 -13.30
C PRO A 197 11.68 -0.20 -13.30
N GLY A 198 11.42 0.49 -12.19
CA GLY A 198 11.82 1.89 -12.04
C GLY A 198 10.98 2.70 -11.06
N CYS A 199 10.90 2.27 -9.81
CA CYS A 199 10.57 3.20 -8.72
C CYS A 199 11.63 3.08 -7.64
N VAL A 200 12.72 3.81 -7.84
CA VAL A 200 13.60 4.25 -6.75
C VAL A 200 12.91 5.45 -6.14
N VAL A 201 12.21 5.25 -5.03
CA VAL A 201 11.79 6.34 -4.14
C VAL A 201 12.94 6.54 -3.15
N SER A 202 13.80 7.53 -3.42
CA SER A 202 14.57 8.19 -2.37
C SER A 202 13.73 9.34 -1.83
N ILE A 203 13.69 9.40 -0.50
CA ILE A 203 13.17 10.45 0.40
C ILE A 203 13.37 11.88 -0.11
#